data_AF-A0A4R6K1V0-F1
#
_entry.id   AF-A0A4R6K1V0-F1
#
_cell.length_a   1.000
_cell.length_b   1.000
_cell.length_c   1.000
_cell.angle_alpha   90.00
_cell.angle_beta   90.00
_cell.angle_gamma   90.00
#
_symmetry.space_group_name_H-M   'P 1'
#
loop_
_entity.id
_entity.type
_entity.pdbx_description
1 polymer ?
#
loop_
_entity_poly.entity_id
_entity_poly.type
_entity_poly.pdbx_seq_one_letter_code
_entity_poly.pdbx_strand_id
1 'polypeptide(L)'
;MSELHRDAIVADAHNDLLMLVARRPRETWAGYFRDRWIPQLRDGGVDVQVLPVFIDDEFRPEGALRETLRMIEAAYRIAEGNPDQVALCRTGADLTAACPMSAGPASSTSSSWRRSR
;
A
#
# COMPACT_ATOMS: atom_id res chain seq x y z
N MET A 1 20.94 -4.14 -0.77
CA MET A 1 19.71 -4.90 -0.45
C MET A 1 20.07 -6.39 -0.36
N SER A 2 19.68 -7.09 0.70
CA SER A 2 20.03 -8.50 0.94
C SER A 2 19.23 -9.46 0.05
N GLU A 3 19.67 -10.72 -0.07
CA GLU A 3 18.92 -11.78 -0.77
C GLU A 3 17.55 -12.00 -0.13
N LEU A 4 17.49 -12.12 1.20
CA LEU A 4 16.23 -12.25 1.94
C LEU A 4 15.22 -11.16 1.58
N HIS A 5 15.68 -9.91 1.43
CA HIS A 5 14.81 -8.79 1.12
C HIS A 5 14.23 -8.87 -0.29
N ARG A 6 14.98 -9.41 -1.26
CA ARG A 6 14.49 -9.57 -2.64
C ARG A 6 13.53 -10.74 -2.81
N ASP A 7 13.64 -11.75 -1.95
CA ASP A 7 12.85 -12.98 -2.04
C ASP A 7 11.58 -12.95 -1.16
N ALA A 8 11.36 -11.85 -0.43
CA ALA A 8 10.22 -11.66 0.46
C ALA A 8 9.26 -10.59 -0.07
N ILE A 9 7.97 -10.74 0.22
CA ILE A 9 7.00 -9.65 0.10
C ILE A 9 7.15 -8.76 1.34
N VAL A 10 7.53 -7.50 1.14
CA VAL A 10 7.67 -6.52 2.22
C VAL A 10 6.41 -5.69 2.31
N ALA A 11 5.72 -5.83 3.44
CA ALA A 11 4.49 -5.10 3.73
C ALA A 11 4.70 -4.10 4.87
N ASP A 12 4.41 -2.84 4.60
CA ASP A 12 4.24 -1.82 5.62
C ASP A 12 2.75 -1.68 5.95
N ALA A 13 2.42 -1.93 7.21
CA ALA A 13 1.05 -2.00 7.71
C ALA A 13 0.49 -0.64 8.16
N HIS A 14 1.27 0.45 8.16
CA HIS A 14 0.76 1.76 8.57
C HIS A 14 1.66 2.92 8.15
N ASN A 15 1.25 3.70 7.13
CA ASN A 15 1.99 4.90 6.72
C ASN A 15 1.08 6.03 6.22
N ASP A 16 1.20 7.21 6.83
CA ASP A 16 0.31 8.36 6.59
C ASP A 16 0.56 9.12 5.26
N LEU A 17 1.13 8.48 4.25
CA LEU A 17 1.36 9.11 2.94
C LEU A 17 0.06 9.64 2.32
N LEU A 18 -1.06 8.94 2.53
CA LEU A 18 -2.37 9.31 2.00
C LEU A 18 -2.87 10.65 2.56
N MET A 19 -2.57 10.96 3.82
CA MET A 19 -2.86 12.26 4.41
C MET A 19 -2.10 13.38 3.68
N LEU A 20 -0.82 13.15 3.37
CA LEU A 20 -0.02 14.12 2.62
C LEU A 20 -0.58 14.33 1.21
N VAL A 21 -1.09 13.28 0.56
CA VAL A 21 -1.76 13.41 -0.75
C VAL A 21 -3.07 14.19 -0.62
N ALA A 22 -3.96 13.80 0.29
CA ALA A 22 -5.31 14.36 0.40
C ALA A 22 -5.35 15.87 0.71
N ARG A 23 -4.29 16.39 1.37
CA ARG A 23 -4.08 17.83 1.64
C ARG A 23 -3.77 18.68 0.39
N ARG A 24 -3.54 18.06 -0.77
CA ARG A 24 -3.27 18.75 -2.05
C ARG A 24 -4.54 18.94 -2.89
N PRO A 25 -4.50 19.75 -3.96
CA PRO A 25 -5.59 19.80 -4.96
C PRO A 25 -5.82 18.44 -5.60
N ARG A 26 -7.09 18.09 -5.84
CA ARG A 26 -7.54 16.75 -6.25
C ARG A 26 -6.94 16.29 -7.58
N GLU A 27 -6.66 17.24 -8.45
CA GLU A 27 -6.13 17.07 -9.80
C GLU A 27 -4.65 16.64 -9.76
N THR A 28 -3.97 16.88 -8.64
CA THR A 28 -2.54 16.58 -8.47
C THR A 28 -2.27 15.25 -7.78
N TRP A 29 -3.28 14.62 -7.16
CA TRP A 29 -3.08 13.49 -6.24
C TRP A 29 -2.33 12.31 -6.87
N ALA A 30 -2.77 11.85 -8.03
CA ALA A 30 -2.15 10.70 -8.72
C ALA A 30 -0.71 11.00 -9.15
N GLY A 31 -0.48 12.16 -9.77
CA GLY A 31 0.86 12.59 -10.20
C GLY A 31 1.80 12.80 -9.03
N TYR A 32 1.33 13.45 -7.95
CA TYR A 32 2.13 13.63 -6.74
C TYR A 32 2.52 12.30 -6.11
N PHE A 33 1.60 11.33 -6.00
CA PHE A 33 1.92 10.01 -5.46
C PHE A 33 2.95 9.28 -6.35
N ARG A 34 2.77 9.34 -7.68
CA ARG A 34 3.69 8.75 -8.66
C ARG A 34 5.10 9.33 -8.52
N ASP A 35 5.22 10.64 -8.57
CA ASP A 35 6.51 11.30 -8.69
C ASP A 35 7.24 11.33 -7.35
N ARG A 36 6.48 11.47 -6.25
CA ARG A 36 7.07 11.57 -4.92
C ARG A 36 7.30 10.22 -4.27
N TRP A 37 6.30 9.34 -4.24
CA TRP A 37 6.32 8.19 -3.32
C TRP A 37 6.72 6.88 -3.99
N ILE A 38 6.26 6.60 -5.22
CA ILE A 38 6.56 5.33 -5.91
C ILE A 38 8.08 5.07 -6.01
N PRO A 39 8.94 6.03 -6.41
CA PRO A 39 10.39 5.80 -6.46
C PRO A 39 10.99 5.42 -5.12
N GLN A 40 10.53 6.06 -4.03
CA GLN A 40 11.04 5.80 -2.68
C GLN A 40 10.60 4.43 -2.16
N LEU A 41 9.33 4.05 -2.38
CA LEU A 41 8.82 2.73 -2.01
C LEU A 41 9.56 1.62 -2.75
N ARG A 42 9.89 1.85 -4.04
CA ARG A 42 10.68 0.92 -4.85
C ARG A 42 12.12 0.79 -4.39
N ASP A 43 12.78 1.90 -4.13
CA ASP A 43 14.16 1.90 -3.65
C ASP A 43 14.26 1.22 -2.26
N GLY A 44 13.23 1.41 -1.42
CA GLY A 44 13.08 0.70 -0.16
C GLY A 44 12.66 -0.78 -0.28
N GLY A 45 12.28 -1.24 -1.49
CA GLY A 45 11.74 -2.57 -1.73
C GLY A 45 10.50 -2.87 -0.89
N VAL A 46 9.53 -1.95 -0.88
CA VAL A 46 8.22 -2.11 -0.25
C VAL A 46 7.20 -2.47 -1.31
N ASP A 47 6.59 -3.64 -1.19
CA ASP A 47 5.62 -4.18 -2.15
C ASP A 47 4.19 -3.82 -1.78
N VAL A 48 3.89 -3.81 -0.48
CA VAL A 48 2.53 -3.58 0.05
C VAL A 48 2.55 -2.42 1.02
N GLN A 49 1.66 -1.45 0.80
CA GLN A 49 1.49 -0.31 1.68
C GLN A 49 0.03 -0.22 2.15
N VAL A 50 -0.16 -0.32 3.46
CA VAL A 50 -1.43 0.06 4.08
C VAL A 50 -1.42 1.55 4.36
N LEU A 51 -2.34 2.25 3.69
CA LEU A 51 -2.53 3.70 3.80
C LEU A 51 -3.76 3.99 4.67
N PRO A 52 -3.59 4.36 5.95
CA PRO A 52 -4.71 4.58 6.85
C PRO A 52 -5.54 5.80 6.43
N VAL A 53 -6.85 5.70 6.66
CA VAL A 53 -7.76 6.85 6.64
C VAL A 53 -7.77 7.43 8.04
N PHE A 54 -7.14 8.59 8.20
CA PHE A 54 -6.93 9.25 9.47
C PHE A 54 -7.57 10.65 9.47
N ILE A 55 -8.35 10.93 10.51
CA ILE A 55 -9.12 12.17 10.64
C ILE A 55 -8.64 12.92 11.88
N ASP A 56 -7.98 14.06 11.66
CA ASP A 56 -7.58 15.01 12.69
C ASP A 56 -8.78 15.52 13.49
N ASP A 57 -8.56 15.86 14.76
CA ASP A 57 -9.61 16.33 15.68
C ASP A 57 -10.26 17.65 15.22
N GLU A 58 -9.60 18.42 14.35
CA GLU A 58 -10.16 19.66 13.77
C GLU A 58 -11.41 19.42 12.92
N PHE A 59 -11.59 18.20 12.39
CA PHE A 59 -12.76 17.83 11.59
C PHE A 59 -13.87 17.19 12.44
N ARG A 60 -13.76 17.27 13.77
CA ARG A 60 -14.70 16.65 14.69
C ARG A 60 -15.46 17.71 15.52
N PRO A 61 -16.73 17.44 15.86
CA PRO A 61 -17.51 16.28 15.40
C PRO A 61 -18.05 16.45 13.97
N GLU A 62 -18.23 17.68 13.50
CA GLU A 62 -18.75 17.95 12.15
C GLU A 62 -17.65 17.94 11.08
N GLY A 63 -17.77 17.05 10.09
CA GLY A 63 -16.85 16.99 8.94
C GLY A 63 -16.06 15.69 8.82
N ALA A 64 -15.98 14.90 9.89
CA ALA A 64 -15.24 13.64 9.90
C ALA A 64 -15.64 12.67 8.78
N LEU A 65 -16.94 12.57 8.46
CA LEU A 65 -17.40 11.74 7.34
C LEU A 65 -16.92 12.29 5.99
N ARG A 66 -17.00 13.61 5.79
CA ARG A 66 -16.57 14.24 4.54
C ARG A 66 -15.08 14.01 4.32
N GLU A 67 -14.28 14.16 5.37
CA GLU A 67 -12.84 13.97 5.29
C GLU A 67 -12.46 12.49 5.11
N THR A 68 -13.16 11.57 5.78
CA THR A 68 -13.05 10.12 5.53
C THR A 68 -13.26 9.80 4.06
N LEU A 69 -14.36 10.28 3.47
CA LEU A 69 -14.67 10.04 2.06
C LEU A 69 -13.65 10.69 1.12
N ARG A 70 -13.10 11.85 1.49
CA ARG A 70 -12.03 12.52 0.73
C ARG A 70 -10.76 11.67 0.69
N MET A 71 -10.35 11.09 1.82
CA MET A 71 -9.17 10.22 1.86
C MET A 71 -9.39 8.92 1.08
N ILE A 72 -10.58 8.33 1.19
CA ILE A 72 -10.95 7.15 0.39
C ILE A 72 -10.89 7.50 -1.10
N GLU A 73 -11.48 8.62 -1.52
CA GLU A 73 -11.41 9.09 -2.91
C GLU A 73 -9.96 9.26 -3.38
N ALA A 74 -9.07 9.80 -2.52
CA ALA A 74 -7.66 9.92 -2.86
C ALA A 74 -7.00 8.57 -3.14
N ALA A 75 -7.29 7.54 -2.34
CA ALA A 75 -6.78 6.19 -2.58
C ALA A 75 -7.23 5.62 -3.94
N TYR A 76 -8.51 5.79 -4.29
CA TYR A 76 -9.04 5.37 -5.59
C TYR A 76 -8.37 6.13 -6.75
N ARG A 77 -8.28 7.45 -6.67
CA ARG A 77 -7.64 8.26 -7.72
C ARG A 77 -6.15 7.94 -7.89
N ILE A 78 -5.44 7.62 -6.82
CA ILE A 78 -4.05 7.15 -6.89
C ILE A 78 -3.97 5.85 -7.69
N ALA A 79 -4.82 4.86 -7.40
CA ALA A 79 -4.83 3.60 -8.12
C ALA A 79 -5.24 3.78 -9.60
N GLU A 80 -6.30 4.54 -9.87
CA GLU A 80 -6.81 4.82 -11.22
C GLU A 80 -5.82 5.61 -12.09
N GLY A 81 -5.09 6.55 -11.50
CA GLY A 81 -4.06 7.33 -12.20
C GLY A 81 -2.71 6.62 -12.33
N ASN A 82 -2.53 5.50 -11.63
CA ASN A 82 -1.28 4.73 -11.63
C ASN A 82 -1.47 3.21 -11.81
N PRO A 83 -2.30 2.74 -12.76
CA PRO A 83 -2.65 1.32 -12.87
C PRO A 83 -1.47 0.43 -13.29
N ASP A 84 -0.43 1.01 -13.87
CA ASP A 84 0.82 0.34 -14.23
C ASP A 84 1.75 0.11 -13.03
N GLN A 85 1.49 0.75 -11.88
CA GLN A 85 2.38 0.73 -10.71
C GLN A 85 1.67 0.40 -9.40
N VAL A 86 0.37 0.67 -9.29
CA VAL A 86 -0.40 0.60 -8.04
C VAL A 86 -1.72 -0.11 -8.29
N ALA A 87 -2.05 -1.06 -7.42
CA ALA A 87 -3.34 -1.73 -7.39
C ALA A 87 -3.97 -1.60 -5.99
N LEU A 88 -5.29 -1.41 -5.93
CA LEU A 88 -6.02 -1.40 -4.66
C LEU A 88 -6.44 -2.84 -4.31
N CYS A 89 -5.76 -3.44 -3.35
CA CYS A 89 -6.01 -4.80 -2.90
C CYS A 89 -6.99 -4.82 -1.71
N ARG A 90 -7.99 -5.71 -1.73
CA ARG A 90 -8.97 -5.90 -0.65
C ARG A 90 -8.86 -7.28 0.00
N THR A 91 -8.15 -8.20 -0.65
CA THR A 91 -7.98 -9.58 -0.21
C THR A 91 -6.52 -10.01 -0.35
N GLY A 92 -6.16 -11.12 0.32
CA GLY A 92 -4.85 -11.74 0.12
C GLY A 92 -4.63 -12.22 -1.33
N ALA A 93 -5.69 -12.64 -2.03
CA ALA A 93 -5.61 -13.03 -3.43
C ALA A 93 -5.22 -11.84 -4.33
N ASP A 94 -5.74 -10.65 -4.04
CA ASP A 94 -5.36 -9.42 -4.76
C ASP A 94 -3.88 -9.10 -4.53
N LEU A 95 -3.36 -9.29 -3.32
CA LEU A 95 -1.94 -9.09 -3.02
C LEU A 95 -1.06 -10.07 -3.79
N THR A 96 -1.41 -11.36 -3.80
CA THR A 96 -0.67 -12.37 -4.56
C THR A 96 -0.69 -12.09 -6.06
N ALA A 97 -1.81 -11.57 -6.59
CA ALA A 97 -1.93 -11.20 -8.00
C ALA A 97 -1.11 -9.96 -8.36
N ALA A 98 -1.06 -8.96 -7.47
CA ALA A 98 -0.30 -7.73 -7.68
C ALA A 98 1.21 -7.90 -7.44
N CYS A 99 1.58 -8.78 -6.50
CA CYS A 99 2.95 -9.05 -6.09
C CYS A 99 3.25 -10.55 -6.24
N PRO A 100 3.34 -11.07 -7.48
CA PRO A 100 3.70 -12.47 -7.68
C PRO A 100 5.12 -12.68 -7.17
N MET A 101 5.27 -13.53 -6.15
CA MET A 101 6.60 -13.98 -5.74
C MET A 101 7.27 -14.62 -6.96
N SER A 102 8.47 -14.18 -7.31
CA SER A 102 9.31 -14.98 -8.19
C SER A 102 9.47 -16.33 -7.53
N ALA A 103 9.15 -17.42 -8.23
CA ALA A 103 9.40 -18.76 -7.74
C ALA A 103 10.90 -18.86 -7.44
N GLY A 104 11.26 -18.70 -6.16
CA GLY A 104 12.58 -19.08 -5.68
C GLY A 104 12.82 -20.54 -6.05
N PRO A 105 14.08 -20.96 -6.29
CA PRO A 105 14.36 -22.37 -6.54
C PRO A 105 13.70 -23.18 -5.43
N ALA A 106 12.84 -24.13 -5.80
CA ALA A 106 12.06 -24.92 -4.86
C ALA A 106 13.00 -25.54 -3.82
N SER A 107 13.12 -24.89 -2.66
CA SER A 107 13.86 -25.43 -1.54
C SER A 107 12.99 -26.54 -0.99
N SER A 108 13.35 -27.77 -1.33
CA SER A 108 12.82 -28.98 -0.73
C SER A 108 13.19 -29.01 0.75
N THR A 109 12.43 -28.30 1.58
CA THR A 109 12.48 -28.45 3.02
C THR A 109 11.08 -28.79 3.50
N SER A 110 10.88 -30.09 3.72
CA SER A 110 9.78 -30.59 4.52
C SER A 110 9.96 -30.06 5.95
N SER A 111 9.07 -29.17 6.38
CA SER A 111 8.97 -28.81 7.79
C SER A 111 7.53 -28.94 8.22
N SER A 112 7.25 -30.08 8.85
CA SER A 112 6.00 -30.40 9.51
C SER A 112 5.77 -29.46 10.70
N TRP A 113 5.00 -28.39 10.49
CA TRP A 113 4.42 -27.64 11.60
C TRP A 113 3.14 -28.34 12.06
N ARG A 114 3.26 -29.22 13.06
CA ARG A 114 2.13 -29.68 13.87
C ARG A 114 1.59 -28.46 14.63
N ARG A 115 0.32 -28.12 14.39
CA ARG A 115 -0.46 -27.27 15.31
C ARG A 115 -0.70 -28.06 16.60
N SER A 116 -0.06 -27.65 17.68
CA SER A 116 -0.51 -27.95 19.04
C SER A 116 -1.72 -27.08 19.34
N ARG A 117 -2.74 -27.71 19.95
CA ARG A 117 -4.03 -27.13 20.32
C ARG A 117 -3.91 -25.97 21.30
#